data_AF-A0A8K0DLR8-F1
#
_entry.id   AF-A0A8K0DLR8-F1
#
_cell.length_a   1.000
_cell.length_b   1.000
_cell.length_c   1.000
_cell.angle_alpha   90.00
_cell.angle_beta   90.00
_cell.angle_gamma   90.00
#
_symmetry.space_group_name_H-M   'P 1'
#
loop_
_entity.id
_entity.type
_entity.pdbx_description
1 polymer ?
#
loop_
_entity_poly.entity_id
_entity_poly.type
_entity_poly.pdbx_seq_one_letter_code
_entity_poly.pdbx_strand_id
1 'polypeptide(L)'
;MEIDYLNKMKVYIEHHKMILRFVNEFRQTFSPIFFIEYCTVCPLAFVELVATFESHSFQVQFRHAIIFALMTVQLSFYCVPANYVADEALTIAEAAYFSKWYLSSFPSLKAPLLLMIENSQKEIIIKAGGIITINADTVVKVVICILYI
;
A
#
# COMPACT_ATOMS: atom_id res chain seq x y z
N MET A 1 -0.88 40.18 0.60
CA MET A 1 0.09 39.16 1.05
C MET A 1 -0.62 37.95 1.68
N GLU A 2 -1.49 38.15 2.68
CA GLU A 2 -2.28 37.09 3.33
C GLU A 2 -3.17 36.27 2.36
N ILE A 3 -3.83 36.94 1.41
CA ILE A 3 -4.70 36.29 0.40
C ILE A 3 -3.92 35.31 -0.50
N ASP A 4 -2.65 35.61 -0.81
CA ASP A 4 -1.81 34.72 -1.64
C ASP A 4 -1.45 33.42 -0.92
N TYR A 5 -1.14 33.51 0.38
CA TYR A 5 -0.88 32.32 1.21
C TYR A 5 -2.13 31.45 1.40
N LEU A 6 -3.31 32.08 1.56
CA LEU A 6 -4.58 31.36 1.64
C LEU A 6 -4.89 30.60 0.35
N ASN A 7 -4.61 31.20 -0.82
CA ASN A 7 -4.80 30.54 -2.11
C ASN A 7 -3.84 29.36 -2.31
N LYS A 8 -2.56 29.52 -1.95
CA LYS A 8 -1.58 28.43 -1.99
C LYS A 8 -1.96 27.28 -1.06
N MET A 9 -2.40 27.57 0.16
CA MET A 9 -2.87 26.56 1.10
C MET A 9 -4.10 25.80 0.59
N LYS A 10 -5.05 26.51 -0.03
CA LYS A 10 -6.21 25.86 -0.67
C LYS A 10 -5.78 24.86 -1.74
N VAL A 11 -4.80 25.21 -2.57
CA VAL A 11 -4.25 24.30 -3.59
C VAL A 11 -3.67 23.03 -2.95
N TYR A 12 -2.89 23.17 -1.88
CA TYR A 12 -2.33 22.00 -1.17
C TYR A 12 -3.41 21.12 -0.54
N ILE A 13 -4.44 21.72 0.06
CA ILE A 13 -5.56 20.99 0.64
C ILE A 13 -6.33 20.24 -0.44
N GLU A 14 -6.60 20.86 -1.60
CA GLU A 14 -7.27 20.19 -2.71
C GLU A 14 -6.42 19.05 -3.29
N HIS A 15 -5.10 19.24 -3.38
CA HIS A 15 -4.19 18.18 -3.79
C HIS A 15 -4.19 17.00 -2.79
N HIS A 16 -4.13 17.28 -1.49
CA HIS A 16 -4.21 16.25 -0.45
C HIS A 16 -5.55 15.49 -0.51
N LYS A 17 -6.67 16.19 -0.70
CA LYS A 17 -7.98 15.55 -0.92
C LYS A 17 -8.00 14.69 -2.18
N MET A 18 -7.37 15.12 -3.27
CA MET A 18 -7.27 14.34 -4.50
C MET A 18 -6.52 13.03 -4.27
N ILE A 19 -5.39 13.07 -3.57
CA ILE A 19 -4.61 11.87 -3.22
C ILE A 19 -5.45 10.92 -2.36
N LEU A 20 -6.11 11.43 -1.31
CA LEU A 20 -6.97 10.60 -0.45
C LEU A 20 -8.13 9.96 -1.21
N ARG A 21 -8.74 10.68 -2.16
CA ARG A 21 -9.78 10.13 -3.03
C ARG A 21 -9.22 9.03 -3.93
N PHE A 22 -8.10 9.27 -4.58
CA PHE A 22 -7.43 8.28 -5.43
C PHE A 22 -7.11 7.00 -4.64
N VAL A 23 -6.56 7.15 -3.44
CA VAL A 23 -6.27 6.04 -2.53
C VAL A 23 -7.53 5.26 -2.16
N ASN A 24 -8.62 5.97 -1.86
CA ASN A 24 -9.88 5.33 -1.51
C ASN A 24 -10.50 4.59 -2.70
N GLU A 25 -10.48 5.19 -3.89
CA GLU A 25 -10.91 4.54 -5.14
C GLU A 25 -10.06 3.32 -5.45
N PHE A 26 -8.73 3.46 -5.39
CA PHE A 26 -7.80 2.34 -5.54
C PHE A 26 -8.11 1.22 -4.54
N ARG A 27 -8.30 1.54 -3.26
CA ARG A 27 -8.68 0.55 -2.25
C ARG A 27 -10.00 -0.14 -2.60
N GLN A 28 -11.03 0.59 -3.00
CA GLN A 28 -12.33 0.01 -3.32
C GLN A 28 -12.30 -0.87 -4.57
N THR A 29 -11.54 -0.48 -5.60
CA THR A 29 -11.39 -1.25 -6.84
C THR A 29 -10.54 -2.49 -6.64
N PHE A 30 -9.41 -2.37 -5.94
CA PHE A 30 -8.43 -3.46 -5.83
C PHE A 30 -8.68 -4.41 -4.64
N SER A 31 -9.38 -3.99 -3.58
CA SER A 31 -9.73 -4.86 -2.44
C SER A 31 -10.42 -6.18 -2.84
N PRO A 32 -11.45 -6.20 -3.71
CA PRO A 32 -12.07 -7.46 -4.15
C PRO A 32 -11.16 -8.27 -5.08
N ILE A 33 -10.36 -7.60 -5.93
CA ILE A 33 -9.39 -8.26 -6.82
C ILE A 33 -8.39 -9.03 -5.98
N PHE A 34 -7.82 -8.39 -4.96
CA PHE A 34 -6.88 -9.02 -4.06
C PHE A 34 -7.48 -10.14 -3.21
N PHE A 35 -8.75 -10.02 -2.84
CA PHE A 35 -9.42 -11.09 -2.11
C PHE A 35 -9.55 -12.34 -2.99
N ILE A 36 -9.97 -12.17 -4.25
CA ILE A 36 -10.04 -13.27 -5.21
C ILE A 36 -8.65 -13.86 -5.45
N GLU A 37 -7.65 -13.00 -5.65
CA GLU A 37 -6.28 -13.42 -5.88
C GLU A 37 -5.69 -14.17 -4.69
N TYR A 38 -5.97 -13.74 -3.45
CA TYR A 38 -5.57 -14.49 -2.27
C TYR A 38 -6.24 -15.87 -2.22
N CYS A 39 -7.54 -15.96 -2.52
CA CYS A 39 -8.28 -17.22 -2.55
C CYS A 39 -7.79 -18.18 -3.65
N THR A 40 -7.20 -17.69 -4.75
CA THR A 40 -6.68 -18.53 -5.83
C THR A 40 -5.20 -18.86 -5.67
N VAL A 41 -4.37 -17.88 -5.31
CA VAL A 41 -2.92 -18.04 -5.17
C VAL A 41 -2.57 -18.89 -3.96
N CYS A 42 -3.29 -18.77 -2.84
CA CYS A 42 -2.93 -19.51 -1.62
C CYS A 42 -3.05 -21.05 -1.80
N PRO A 43 -4.14 -21.61 -2.37
CA PRO A 43 -4.21 -23.03 -2.70
C PRO A 43 -3.21 -23.47 -3.78
N LEU A 44 -3.00 -22.64 -4.81
CA LEU A 44 -2.04 -22.94 -5.87
C LEU A 44 -0.61 -23.03 -5.33
N ALA A 45 -0.20 -22.08 -4.50
CA ALA A 45 1.11 -22.07 -3.86
C ALA A 45 1.32 -23.33 -2.99
N PHE A 46 0.27 -23.79 -2.29
CA PHE A 46 0.34 -25.03 -1.52
C PHE A 46 0.52 -26.27 -2.41
N VAL A 47 -0.20 -26.36 -3.53
CA VAL A 47 -0.06 -27.47 -4.48
C VAL A 47 1.33 -27.48 -5.11
N GLU A 48 1.84 -26.32 -5.54
CA GLU A 48 3.18 -26.18 -6.12
C GLU A 48 4.29 -26.57 -5.11
N LEU A 49 4.10 -26.25 -3.83
CA LEU A 49 5.02 -26.63 -2.76
C LEU A 49 5.08 -28.15 -2.60
N VAL A 50 3.92 -28.81 -2.43
CA VAL A 50 3.84 -30.27 -2.31
C VAL A 50 4.42 -30.96 -3.54
N ALA A 51 4.07 -30.47 -4.75
CA ALA A 51 4.59 -31.01 -6.00
C ALA A 51 6.11 -30.88 -6.13
N THR A 52 6.70 -29.82 -5.56
CA THR A 52 8.15 -29.64 -5.52
C THR A 52 8.81 -30.68 -4.62
N PHE A 53 8.27 -30.91 -3.42
CA PHE A 53 8.80 -31.88 -2.45
C PHE A 53 8.65 -33.34 -2.89
N GLU A 54 7.55 -33.70 -3.53
CA GLU A 54 7.33 -35.07 -4.02
C GLU A 54 8.16 -35.40 -5.26
N SER A 55 8.57 -34.39 -6.04
CA SER A 55 9.29 -34.62 -7.28
C SER A 55 10.77 -34.93 -7.04
N HIS A 56 11.26 -36.07 -7.55
CA HIS A 56 12.69 -36.42 -7.54
C HIS A 56 13.46 -35.93 -8.78
N SER A 57 12.75 -35.42 -9.79
CA SER A 57 13.36 -34.91 -11.02
C SER A 57 13.67 -33.42 -10.90
N PHE A 58 14.94 -33.07 -11.07
CA PHE A 58 15.40 -31.67 -11.06
C PHE A 58 14.64 -30.77 -12.05
N GLN A 59 14.28 -31.30 -13.23
CA GLN A 59 13.54 -30.52 -14.24
C GLN A 59 12.13 -30.14 -13.75
N VAL A 60 11.49 -31.03 -13.00
CA VAL A 60 10.15 -30.82 -12.46
C VAL A 60 10.19 -29.81 -11.31
N GLN A 61 11.16 -29.95 -10.40
CA GLN A 61 11.41 -28.98 -9.33
C GLN A 61 11.68 -27.58 -9.88
N PHE A 62 12.54 -27.47 -10.90
CA PHE A 62 12.88 -26.19 -11.52
C PHE A 62 11.65 -25.52 -12.15
N ARG A 63 10.76 -26.29 -12.77
CA ARG A 63 9.52 -25.77 -13.34
C ARG A 63 8.58 -25.20 -12.27
N HIS A 64 8.35 -25.93 -11.17
CA HIS A 64 7.51 -25.46 -10.06
C HIS A 64 8.12 -24.23 -9.37
N ALA A 65 9.45 -24.19 -9.22
CA ALA A 65 10.15 -23.02 -8.70
C ALA A 65 9.95 -21.76 -9.58
N ILE A 66 9.93 -21.90 -10.91
CA ILE A 66 9.62 -20.79 -11.82
C ILE A 66 8.17 -20.33 -11.64
N ILE A 67 7.21 -21.25 -11.57
CA ILE A 67 5.79 -20.92 -11.37
C ILE A 67 5.62 -20.14 -10.06
N PHE A 68 6.27 -20.57 -8.99
CA PHE A 68 6.27 -19.88 -7.71
C PHE A 68 6.88 -18.47 -7.78
N ALA A 69 8.01 -18.32 -8.47
CA ALA A 69 8.64 -17.01 -8.68
C ALA A 69 7.69 -16.06 -9.44
N LEU A 70 6.98 -16.55 -10.45
CA LEU A 70 5.99 -15.77 -11.20
C LEU A 70 4.82 -15.32 -10.31
N MET A 71 4.31 -16.18 -9.43
CA MET A 71 3.25 -15.81 -8.47
C MET A 71 3.71 -14.71 -7.51
N THR A 72 4.96 -14.77 -7.04
CA THR A 72 5.53 -13.75 -6.15
C THR A 72 5.70 -12.40 -6.87
N VAL A 73 6.15 -12.44 -8.12
CA VAL A 73 6.26 -11.25 -8.98
C VAL A 73 4.89 -10.63 -9.22
N GLN A 74 3.87 -11.44 -9.51
CA GLN A 74 2.50 -10.98 -9.69
C GLN A 74 1.99 -10.25 -8.45
N LEU A 75 2.18 -10.79 -7.24
CA LEU A 75 1.78 -10.12 -6.01
C LEU A 75 2.55 -8.80 -5.77
N SER A 76 3.83 -8.78 -6.15
CA SER A 76 4.68 -7.59 -6.02
C SER A 76 4.22 -6.43 -6.91
N PHE A 77 3.71 -6.71 -8.12
CA PHE A 77 3.13 -5.68 -9.00
C PHE A 77 2.00 -4.89 -8.35
N TYR A 78 1.28 -5.51 -7.42
CA TYR A 78 0.17 -4.90 -6.71
C TYR A 78 0.59 -4.21 -5.40
N CYS A 79 1.49 -4.85 -4.64
CA CYS A 79 1.95 -4.31 -3.35
C CYS A 79 2.86 -3.10 -3.51
N VAL A 80 3.72 -3.05 -4.53
CA VAL A 80 4.71 -1.97 -4.67
C VAL A 80 4.05 -0.60 -4.87
N PRO A 81 3.10 -0.41 -5.81
CA PRO A 81 2.40 0.87 -5.96
C PRO A 81 1.58 1.24 -4.72
N ALA A 82 0.95 0.24 -4.08
CA ALA A 82 0.19 0.44 -2.85
C ALA A 82 1.06 1.01 -1.72
N ASN A 83 2.24 0.44 -1.49
CA ASN A 83 3.18 0.93 -0.49
C ASN A 83 3.77 2.29 -0.89
N TYR A 84 4.10 2.48 -2.17
CA TYR A 84 4.63 3.76 -2.66
C TYR A 84 3.66 4.91 -2.37
N VAL A 85 2.38 4.72 -2.68
CA VAL A 85 1.35 5.73 -2.41
C VAL A 85 1.15 5.95 -0.90
N ALA A 86 1.26 4.90 -0.08
CA ALA A 86 1.18 5.02 1.36
C ALA A 86 2.37 5.81 1.96
N ASP A 87 3.59 5.56 1.46
CA ASP A 87 4.82 6.24 1.89
C ASP A 87 4.85 7.71 1.47
N GLU A 88 4.43 8.00 0.23
CA GLU A 88 4.31 9.38 -0.26
C GLU A 88 3.29 10.19 0.57
N ALA A 89 2.17 9.55 0.96
CA ALA A 89 1.18 10.19 1.81
C ALA A 89 1.71 10.54 3.20
N LEU A 90 2.57 9.69 3.79
CA LEU A 90 3.25 9.95 5.06
C LEU A 90 4.28 11.10 4.91
N THR A 91 5.03 11.12 3.81
CA THR A 91 6.00 12.19 3.53
C THR A 91 5.33 13.56 3.46
N ILE A 92 4.14 13.64 2.83
CA ILE A 92 3.33 14.87 2.81
C ILE A 92 2.87 15.27 4.22
N ALA A 93 2.50 14.29 5.06
CA ALA A 93 2.11 14.52 6.46
C ALA A 93 3.26 15.18 7.25
N GLU A 94 4.47 14.62 7.13
CA GLU A 94 5.66 15.11 7.80
C GLU A 94 6.05 16.51 7.31
N ALA A 95 6.06 16.73 6.00
CA ALA A 95 6.33 18.05 5.42
C ALA A 95 5.34 19.12 5.92
N ALA A 96 4.05 18.77 6.03
CA ALA A 96 3.04 19.64 6.59
C ALA A 96 3.28 19.93 8.09
N TYR A 97 3.68 18.92 8.86
CA TYR A 97 4.03 19.07 10.28
C TYR A 97 5.22 20.03 10.47
N PHE A 98 6.27 19.89 9.66
CA PHE A 98 7.48 20.72 9.72
C PHE A 98 7.34 22.11 9.09
N SER A 99 6.19 22.43 8.47
CA SER A 99 5.93 23.73 7.80
C SER A 99 5.88 24.96 8.72
N LYS A 100 6.23 24.84 10.01
CA LYS A 100 6.15 25.89 11.03
C LYS A 100 4.77 26.55 11.13
N TRP A 101 3.70 25.78 10.87
CA TRP A 101 2.30 26.22 10.93
C TRP A 101 1.92 26.89 12.26
N TYR A 102 2.60 26.52 13.35
CA TYR A 102 2.40 27.08 14.69
C TYR A 102 2.82 28.55 14.81
N LEU A 103 3.78 29.01 14.00
CA LEU A 103 4.23 30.41 13.94
C LEU A 103 3.25 31.31 13.18
N SER A 104 2.31 30.73 12.43
CA SER A 104 1.28 31.52 11.76
C SER A 104 0.41 32.25 12.80
N SER A 105 0.14 33.53 12.60
CA SER A 105 -0.78 34.29 13.46
C SER A 105 -2.24 34.13 13.04
N PHE A 106 -2.51 33.46 11.91
CA PHE A 106 -3.84 33.36 11.31
C PHE A 106 -4.54 32.05 11.71
N PRO A 107 -5.62 32.11 12.53
CA PRO A 107 -6.38 30.91 12.92
C PRO A 107 -7.00 30.19 11.72
N SER A 108 -7.35 30.94 10.67
CA SER A 108 -7.91 30.45 9.40
C SER A 108 -6.96 29.52 8.62
N LEU A 109 -5.65 29.60 8.88
CA LEU A 109 -4.64 28.71 8.29
C LEU A 109 -4.35 27.50 9.18
N LYS A 110 -4.46 27.64 10.51
CA LYS A 110 -4.11 26.58 11.47
C LYS A 110 -5.05 25.38 11.45
N ALA A 111 -6.35 25.62 11.50
CA ALA A 111 -7.34 24.54 11.59
C ALA A 111 -7.31 23.60 10.36
N PRO A 112 -7.23 24.09 9.10
CA PRO A 112 -7.13 23.21 7.93
C PRO A 112 -5.82 22.43 7.88
N LEU A 113 -4.70 23.04 8.28
CA LEU A 113 -3.39 22.38 8.34
C LEU A 113 -3.36 21.26 9.38
N LEU A 114 -3.92 21.51 10.58
CA LEU A 114 -4.05 20.49 11.62
C LEU A 114 -4.90 19.31 11.16
N LEU A 115 -6.05 19.57 10.52
CA LEU A 115 -6.89 18.51 9.94
C LEU A 115 -6.16 17.74 8.84
N MET A 116 -5.36 18.42 8.02
CA MET A 116 -4.55 17.76 6.99
C MET A 116 -3.53 16.83 7.63
N ILE A 117 -2.78 17.31 8.63
CA ILE A 117 -1.80 16.52 9.40
C ILE A 117 -2.49 15.30 10.03
N GLU A 118 -3.58 15.49 10.76
CA GLU A 118 -4.31 14.41 11.44
C GLU A 118 -4.82 13.35 10.46
N ASN A 119 -5.37 13.75 9.31
CA ASN A 119 -5.85 12.79 8.32
C ASN A 119 -4.73 12.10 7.54
N SER A 120 -3.61 12.78 7.31
CA SER A 120 -2.44 12.22 6.64
C SER A 120 -1.64 11.24 7.49
N GLN A 121 -1.75 11.32 8.82
CA GLN A 121 -1.15 10.35 9.76
C GLN A 121 -1.93 9.04 9.86
N LYS A 122 -3.16 8.97 9.34
CA LYS A 122 -3.91 7.72 9.30
C LYS A 122 -3.31 6.83 8.23
N GLU A 123 -2.76 5.70 8.66
CA GLU A 123 -2.12 4.74 7.77
C GLU A 123 -3.07 4.32 6.63
N ILE A 124 -2.56 4.41 5.40
CA ILE A 124 -3.27 3.94 4.21
C ILE A 124 -3.14 2.41 4.16
N ILE A 125 -3.94 1.73 4.98
CA ILE A 125 -3.97 0.26 5.01
C ILE A 125 -4.87 -0.28 3.89
N ILE A 126 -4.28 -0.82 2.84
CA ILE A 126 -5.05 -1.56 1.83
C ILE A 126 -5.35 -2.96 2.37
N LYS A 127 -6.64 -3.27 2.52
CA LYS A 127 -7.10 -4.58 2.99
C LYS A 127 -7.79 -5.35 1.86
N ALA A 128 -7.37 -6.59 1.60
CA ALA A 128 -8.12 -7.56 0.81
C ALA A 128 -9.37 -7.99 1.58
N GLY A 129 -10.55 -7.77 0.99
CA GLY A 129 -11.85 -8.15 1.57
C GLY A 129 -12.11 -7.59 2.97
N GLY A 130 -11.38 -6.55 3.40
CA GLY A 130 -11.45 -5.99 4.76
C GLY A 130 -10.72 -6.79 5.85
N ILE A 131 -10.15 -7.95 5.52
CA ILE A 131 -9.58 -8.90 6.51
C ILE A 131 -8.05 -8.91 6.44
N ILE A 132 -7.49 -9.00 5.22
CA ILE A 132 -6.05 -9.24 5.03
C ILE A 132 -5.36 -7.94 4.64
N THR A 133 -4.42 -7.46 5.45
CA THR A 133 -3.60 -6.30 5.10
C THR A 133 -2.61 -6.68 4.01
N ILE A 134 -2.62 -5.92 2.92
CA ILE A 134 -1.72 -6.10 1.78
C ILE A 134 -0.65 -5.02 1.86
N ASN A 135 0.54 -5.46 2.22
CA ASN A 135 1.75 -4.65 2.25
C ASN A 135 2.93 -5.50 1.76
N ALA A 136 4.10 -4.86 1.60
CA ALA A 136 5.31 -5.57 1.19
C ALA A 136 5.69 -6.67 2.20
N ASP A 137 5.47 -6.43 3.50
CA ASP A 137 5.74 -7.42 4.54
C ASP A 137 4.92 -8.71 4.37
N THR A 138 3.68 -8.63 3.90
CA THR A 138 2.85 -9.81 3.63
C THR A 138 3.48 -10.67 2.53
N VAL A 139 4.02 -10.05 1.48
CA VAL A 139 4.76 -10.78 0.42
C VAL A 139 5.99 -11.47 1.00
N VAL A 140 6.77 -10.74 1.79
CA VAL A 140 7.99 -11.27 2.44
C VAL A 140 7.63 -12.44 3.38
N LYS A 141 6.57 -12.32 4.16
CA LYS A 141 6.09 -13.39 5.06
C LYS A 141 5.65 -14.63 4.29
N VAL A 142 4.97 -14.47 3.16
CA VAL A 142 4.59 -15.61 2.30
C VAL A 142 5.84 -16.30 1.77
N VAL A 143 6.82 -15.56 1.27
CA VAL A 143 8.08 -16.12 0.75
C VAL A 143 8.87 -16.82 1.87
N ILE A 144 9.01 -16.20 3.03
CA ILE A 144 9.73 -16.79 4.18
C ILE A 144 9.01 -18.04 4.68
N CYS A 145 7.69 -18.00 4.88
CA CYS A 145 6.93 -19.17 5.34
C CYS A 145 7.18 -20.39 4.45
N ILE A 146 7.32 -20.16 3.14
CA ILE A 146 7.49 -21.23 2.16
C ILE A 146 8.95 -21.69 2.03
N LEU A 147 9.94 -20.82 2.25
CA LEU A 147 11.37 -21.20 2.25
C LEU A 147 11.80 -21.99 3.49
N TYR A 148 11.04 -21.91 4.59
CA TYR A 148 11.33 -22.54 5.87
C TYR A 148 10.41 -23.74 6.19
N ILE A 149 9.46 -24.06 5.31
CA ILE A 149 8.74 -25.35 5.28
C ILE A 149 9.55 -26.33 4.45
#